data_AF-A0AAV3UT98-F1
#
_entry.id   AF-A0AAV3UT98-F1
#
_cell.length_a   1.000
_cell.length_b   1.000
_cell.length_c   1.000
_cell.angle_alpha   90.00
_cell.angle_beta   90.00
_cell.angle_gamma   90.00
#
_symmetry.space_group_name_H-M   'P 1'
#
loop_
_entity.id
_entity.type
_entity.pdbx_description
1 polymer ?
#
loop_
_entity_poly.entity_id
_entity_poly.type
_entity_poly.pdbx_seq_one_letter_code
_entity_poly.pdbx_strand_id
1 'polypeptide(L)'
;MQVMIVGLFGCVIASLLLTACTRLSGENDTASLETSVEAATPQSEIDKAHQTHTNVVLILIDDLSHYGVTAYGANRLHSYDGEFTKEEFATESIDALAQQGIRIDRAFAYPICENTRIALMSGKRNDRNYLQPKSQHSSDLTFGDAFKKAGYATGLFGKWKQTRGTVEVSGKDYISEFGWDDYAAFDVVTEGQRYINPNLVINGQVHNYNSRNDLDPETGRRWYGPDIINRHALRFIEQNKHNPFFLYYPMILVHDDHKPTPDTQPESIFDEFPENADYNNTRGDDRQYFPDMIRYMDKMIGNVVEKLRQQDLLDNTLIVVMGDNGTKETFGHVLPDGSIYPGRKGGNADNGLHVPLVLHYPGKIPAGNSTEYRTYDGLVNLTDIYPTIAQAAGIELPNAQQIDGISFWPQATGQRNDEHRQYIYTWYIGNETYKDEDKVLRYAFNKHFKRYAPDKDFPEGRFFDLRTDPLERQGSKVVEKKWKLKRFSGLDISHLTAQQADAYRYLGAILDKHKLTPVTQLSIDAAQTHLSPGDSVTLHVNALPKHAQRQGVIWESSAPDIVSVDKFGQIKAHKVGQATVRAYSWEDAQPLAANKAPTYQRTGLSTSVMVEVTR
;
A
#
# COMPACT_ATOMS: atom_id res chain seq x y z
N MET A 1 17.18 40.67 -42.17
CA MET A 1 17.95 41.92 -42.01
C MET A 1 18.12 42.14 -40.51
N GLN A 2 19.22 41.65 -39.93
CA GLN A 2 20.19 42.34 -39.05
C GLN A 2 19.63 42.85 -37.70
N VAL A 3 20.23 42.67 -36.52
CA VAL A 3 21.43 41.99 -35.95
C VAL A 3 21.32 42.24 -34.42
N MET A 4 21.44 41.23 -33.54
CA MET A 4 22.49 41.04 -32.48
C MET A 4 22.95 42.34 -31.74
N ILE A 5 23.20 42.45 -30.42
CA ILE A 5 23.87 41.58 -29.41
C ILE A 5 23.95 42.34 -28.05
N VAL A 6 23.96 41.63 -26.90
CA VAL A 6 24.69 41.80 -25.58
C VAL A 6 24.60 43.17 -24.84
N GLY A 7 24.54 43.33 -23.51
CA GLY A 7 24.70 42.48 -22.31
C GLY A 7 25.47 43.24 -21.19
N LEU A 8 25.14 42.93 -19.93
CA LEU A 8 25.91 43.06 -18.65
C LEU A 8 26.05 44.38 -17.82
N PHE A 9 25.56 44.26 -16.56
CA PHE A 9 26.15 44.55 -15.23
C PHE A 9 26.52 45.98 -14.72
N GLY A 10 26.16 46.23 -13.44
CA GLY A 10 26.95 47.07 -12.52
C GLY A 10 26.20 47.69 -11.32
N CYS A 11 26.34 47.12 -10.12
CA CYS A 11 26.01 47.71 -8.80
C CYS A 11 26.90 48.91 -8.45
N VAL A 12 26.42 49.92 -7.70
CA VAL A 12 27.19 50.63 -6.64
C VAL A 12 26.26 51.25 -5.57
N ILE A 13 26.74 51.10 -4.32
CA ILE A 13 26.37 51.60 -2.98
C ILE A 13 26.19 53.14 -2.89
N ALA A 14 25.36 53.62 -1.96
CA ALA A 14 25.46 54.99 -1.44
C ALA A 14 25.37 55.04 0.09
N SER A 15 26.34 55.74 0.67
CA SER A 15 26.72 55.80 2.07
C SER A 15 26.11 56.99 2.83
N LEU A 16 26.09 56.81 4.15
CA LEU A 16 26.07 57.78 5.27
C LEU A 16 26.30 59.27 4.97
N LEU A 17 25.51 60.11 5.67
CA LEU A 17 25.89 61.44 6.12
C LEU A 17 25.63 61.55 7.64
N LEU A 18 26.71 61.73 8.40
CA LEU A 18 26.72 62.19 9.79
C LEU A 18 26.63 63.72 9.80
N THR A 19 25.85 64.27 10.74
CA THR A 19 25.99 65.68 11.15
C THR A 19 26.02 65.80 12.67
N ALA A 20 27.20 66.19 13.16
CA ALA A 20 27.53 67.05 14.30
C ALA A 20 26.98 66.78 15.72
N CYS A 21 27.95 66.56 16.62
CA CYS A 21 27.91 66.64 18.08
C CYS A 21 27.50 68.02 18.62
N THR A 22 26.87 68.03 19.81
CA THR A 22 27.35 68.81 20.98
C THR A 22 26.98 68.07 22.28
N ARG A 23 27.97 67.92 23.17
CA ARG A 23 27.84 67.42 24.55
C ARG A 23 27.51 68.60 25.49
N LEU A 24 26.68 68.38 26.52
CA LEU A 24 27.07 68.52 27.95
C LEU A 24 25.88 68.32 28.91
N SER A 25 26.12 67.42 29.87
CA SER A 25 25.65 67.37 31.28
C SER A 25 24.16 67.43 31.63
N GLY A 26 23.69 66.38 32.32
CA GLY A 26 22.53 66.44 33.21
C GLY A 26 21.97 65.05 33.50
N GLU A 27 22.33 64.48 34.66
CA GLU A 27 21.65 63.31 35.24
C GLU A 27 20.17 63.63 35.48
N ASN A 28 19.27 62.70 35.14
CA ASN A 28 18.03 62.46 35.86
C ASN A 28 17.43 61.11 35.44
N ASP A 29 17.17 60.29 36.45
CA ASP A 29 16.48 59.00 36.38
C ASP A 29 15.14 59.10 35.67
N THR A 30 14.95 58.31 34.61
CA THR A 30 13.63 57.79 34.25
C THR A 30 13.77 56.32 33.82
N ALA A 31 13.01 55.45 34.49
CA ALA A 31 12.91 54.04 34.18
C ALA A 31 12.32 53.84 32.77
N SER A 32 13.08 53.22 31.87
CA SER A 32 12.59 52.77 30.56
C SER A 32 12.31 51.27 30.60
N LEU A 33 11.05 50.90 30.38
CA LEU A 33 10.63 49.57 29.98
C LEU A 33 11.37 49.18 28.70
N GLU A 34 12.38 48.31 28.79
CA GLU A 34 12.89 47.60 27.63
C GLU A 34 11.86 46.55 27.21
N THR A 35 11.01 46.90 26.26
CA THR A 35 10.35 45.90 25.43
C THR A 35 11.43 45.25 24.57
N SER A 36 11.91 44.09 25.00
CA SER A 36 12.65 43.17 24.13
C SER A 36 11.73 42.77 22.99
N VAL A 37 11.93 43.38 21.82
CA VAL A 37 11.39 42.85 20.57
C VAL A 37 12.21 41.60 20.29
N GLU A 38 11.68 40.43 20.66
CA GLU A 38 12.16 39.16 20.11
C GLU A 38 12.05 39.29 18.60
N ALA A 39 13.21 39.27 17.92
CA ALA A 39 13.26 39.21 16.48
C ALA A 39 12.51 37.94 16.06
N ALA A 40 11.42 38.11 15.31
CA ALA A 40 10.68 36.99 14.76
C ALA A 40 11.66 36.10 13.98
N THR A 41 11.71 34.82 14.34
CA THR A 41 12.49 33.80 13.66
C THR A 41 12.19 33.89 12.15
N PRO A 42 13.21 33.98 11.27
CA PRO A 42 12.99 34.06 9.84
C PRO A 42 12.09 32.90 9.39
N GLN A 43 11.13 33.15 8.48
CA GLN A 43 10.25 32.11 7.94
C GLN A 43 11.06 30.91 7.43
N SER A 44 12.28 31.12 6.91
CA SER A 44 13.19 30.05 6.47
C SER A 44 13.75 29.16 7.59
N GLU A 45 13.81 29.62 8.84
CA GLU A 45 14.17 28.81 10.02
C GLU A 45 12.95 28.11 10.60
N ILE A 46 11.76 28.72 10.51
CA ILE A 46 10.47 28.09 10.82
C ILE A 46 10.19 26.97 9.82
N ASP A 47 10.39 27.18 8.53
CA ASP A 47 10.21 26.20 7.45
C ASP A 47 11.19 25.02 7.59
N LYS A 48 12.42 25.28 8.06
CA LYS A 48 13.39 24.23 8.41
C LYS A 48 13.01 23.45 9.67
N ALA A 49 12.40 24.10 10.66
CA ALA A 49 11.89 23.43 11.86
C ALA A 49 10.59 22.63 11.59
N HIS A 50 9.78 23.05 10.61
CA HIS A 50 8.62 22.31 10.12
C HIS A 50 8.97 21.08 9.26
N GLN A 51 10.19 21.01 8.70
CA GLN A 51 10.73 19.86 7.95
C GLN A 51 11.21 18.68 8.83
N THR A 52 10.70 18.55 10.06
CA THR A 52 11.10 17.48 10.99
C THR A 52 10.41 16.14 10.74
N HIS A 53 9.30 16.12 10.01
CA HIS A 53 8.50 14.92 9.77
C HIS A 53 8.73 14.40 8.35
N THR A 54 9.04 13.10 8.22
CA THR A 54 9.21 12.42 6.94
C THR A 54 7.88 12.33 6.20
N ASN A 55 7.83 12.78 4.94
CA ASN A 55 6.73 12.47 4.05
C ASN A 55 6.84 11.03 3.54
N VAL A 56 5.72 10.39 3.25
CA VAL A 56 5.71 9.02 2.74
C VAL A 56 4.88 8.93 1.47
N VAL A 57 5.48 8.37 0.41
CA VAL A 57 4.83 8.06 -0.86
C VAL A 57 4.94 6.55 -1.09
N LEU A 58 3.81 5.85 -1.00
CA LEU A 58 3.69 4.42 -1.29
C LEU A 58 3.01 4.22 -2.64
N ILE A 59 3.76 3.83 -3.65
CA ILE A 59 3.28 3.50 -4.99
C ILE A 59 3.11 1.98 -5.08
N LEU A 60 1.92 1.53 -5.47
CA LEU A 60 1.61 0.12 -5.66
C LEU A 60 1.17 -0.15 -7.10
N ILE A 61 2.02 -0.84 -7.87
CA ILE A 61 1.81 -1.22 -9.27
C ILE A 61 0.88 -2.45 -9.33
N ASP A 62 -0.05 -2.44 -10.28
CA ASP A 62 -1.04 -3.51 -10.49
C ASP A 62 -0.54 -4.51 -11.55
N ASP A 63 -0.55 -5.81 -11.23
CA ASP A 63 -0.22 -6.91 -12.16
C ASP A 63 1.21 -6.90 -12.76
N LEU A 64 2.23 -6.63 -11.95
CA LEU A 64 3.63 -6.62 -12.41
C LEU A 64 4.56 -7.40 -11.47
N SER A 65 5.15 -8.50 -11.97
CA SER A 65 6.22 -9.20 -11.28
C SER A 65 7.51 -8.39 -11.28
N HIS A 66 8.48 -8.74 -10.43
CA HIS A 66 9.75 -8.02 -10.31
C HIS A 66 10.48 -7.78 -11.65
N TYR A 67 10.47 -8.76 -12.56
CA TYR A 67 11.07 -8.60 -13.90
C TYR A 67 10.31 -7.65 -14.84
N GLY A 68 9.14 -7.13 -14.46
CA GLY A 68 8.50 -6.04 -15.19
C GLY A 68 9.13 -4.67 -14.96
N VAL A 69 10.19 -4.61 -14.15
CA VAL A 69 11.00 -3.42 -13.88
C VAL A 69 12.44 -3.71 -14.32
N THR A 70 13.01 -2.83 -15.16
CA THR A 70 14.32 -3.06 -15.80
C THR A 70 15.47 -3.15 -14.80
N ALA A 71 15.37 -2.52 -13.63
CA ALA A 71 16.31 -2.70 -12.52
C ALA A 71 16.45 -4.16 -12.05
N TYR A 72 15.51 -5.07 -12.35
CA TYR A 72 15.63 -6.50 -12.04
C TYR A 72 16.24 -7.32 -13.18
N GLY A 73 16.61 -6.69 -14.30
CA GLY A 73 17.46 -7.26 -15.34
C GLY A 73 16.74 -7.70 -16.62
N ALA A 74 15.41 -7.79 -16.64
CA ALA A 74 14.67 -8.01 -17.89
C ALA A 74 14.38 -6.67 -18.56
N ASN A 75 14.57 -6.57 -19.87
CA ASN A 75 14.30 -5.36 -20.66
C ASN A 75 13.45 -5.64 -21.90
N ARG A 76 12.92 -6.86 -22.01
CA ARG A 76 12.09 -7.30 -23.12
C ARG A 76 10.91 -8.13 -22.63
N LEU A 77 9.76 -7.90 -23.23
CA LEU A 77 8.50 -8.60 -22.95
C LEU A 77 8.26 -9.69 -23.99
N HIS A 78 7.56 -10.74 -23.61
CA HIS A 78 7.12 -11.82 -24.48
C HIS A 78 5.60 -12.00 -24.36
N SER A 79 4.88 -12.14 -25.48
CA SER A 79 3.48 -12.55 -25.50
C SER A 79 3.35 -14.01 -25.91
N TYR A 80 2.64 -14.80 -25.12
CA TYR A 80 2.34 -16.21 -25.44
C TYR A 80 1.26 -16.35 -26.52
N ASP A 81 0.52 -15.29 -26.82
CA ASP A 81 -0.56 -15.29 -27.81
C ASP A 81 -0.09 -14.77 -29.19
N GLY A 82 1.19 -14.37 -29.31
CA GLY A 82 1.77 -13.91 -30.58
C GLY A 82 1.55 -12.44 -30.92
N GLU A 83 0.90 -11.67 -30.04
CA GLU A 83 0.62 -10.22 -30.24
C GLU A 83 1.91 -9.38 -30.36
N PHE A 84 2.96 -9.82 -29.67
CA PHE A 84 4.34 -9.36 -29.88
C PHE A 84 5.30 -10.48 -29.47
N THR A 85 6.35 -10.70 -30.27
CA THR A 85 7.30 -11.79 -29.96
C THR A 85 8.29 -11.37 -28.89
N LYS A 86 8.89 -10.18 -29.06
CA LYS A 86 9.84 -9.57 -28.14
C LYS A 86 9.80 -8.05 -28.26
N GLU A 87 9.21 -7.36 -27.28
CA GLU A 87 9.12 -5.89 -27.26
C GLU A 87 10.05 -5.33 -26.19
N GLU A 88 10.90 -4.35 -26.53
CA GLU A 88 11.78 -3.69 -25.56
C GLU A 88 10.98 -2.76 -24.64
N PHE A 89 11.31 -2.70 -23.36
CA PHE A 89 10.71 -1.75 -22.43
C PHE A 89 11.76 -1.17 -21.49
N ALA A 90 11.46 -0.02 -20.90
CA ALA A 90 12.30 0.67 -19.94
C ALA A 90 11.46 1.20 -18.78
N THR A 91 12.03 1.18 -17.57
CA THR A 91 11.45 1.80 -16.38
C THR A 91 12.45 2.77 -15.75
N GLU A 92 12.84 3.80 -16.50
CA GLU A 92 13.93 4.71 -16.15
C GLU A 92 13.73 5.42 -14.80
N SER A 93 12.48 5.78 -14.48
CA SER A 93 12.14 6.43 -13.22
C SER A 93 12.32 5.49 -12.03
N ILE A 94 11.85 4.24 -12.15
CA ILE A 94 12.05 3.23 -11.10
C ILE A 94 13.53 2.83 -10.99
N ASP A 95 14.23 2.71 -12.11
CA ASP A 95 15.66 2.38 -12.14
C ASP A 95 16.50 3.47 -11.46
N ALA A 96 16.14 4.75 -11.66
CA ALA A 96 16.77 5.86 -10.95
C ALA A 96 16.52 5.81 -9.43
N LEU A 97 15.29 5.49 -9.00
CA LEU A 97 14.97 5.29 -7.58
C LEU A 97 15.77 4.12 -6.97
N ALA A 98 15.92 3.02 -7.72
CA ALA A 98 16.70 1.86 -7.28
C ALA A 98 18.20 2.18 -7.19
N GLN A 99 18.73 2.93 -8.16
CA GLN A 99 20.13 3.34 -8.20
C GLN A 99 20.49 4.27 -7.03
N GLN A 100 19.58 5.18 -6.68
CA GLN A 100 19.75 6.15 -5.59
C GLN A 100 19.21 5.65 -4.24
N GLY A 101 18.69 4.43 -4.20
CA GLY A 101 18.05 3.84 -3.03
C GLY A 101 18.48 2.40 -2.80
N ILE A 102 17.51 1.54 -2.51
CA ILE A 102 17.73 0.10 -2.30
C ILE A 102 16.68 -0.71 -3.08
N ARG A 103 17.15 -1.74 -3.79
CA ARG A 103 16.32 -2.76 -4.44
C ARG A 103 16.19 -3.98 -3.54
N ILE A 104 14.99 -4.48 -3.34
CA ILE A 104 14.75 -5.70 -2.56
C ILE A 104 14.64 -6.88 -3.53
N ASP A 105 15.50 -7.88 -3.38
CA ASP A 105 15.60 -9.00 -4.33
C ASP A 105 14.58 -10.13 -4.03
N ARG A 106 13.88 -10.06 -2.90
CA ARG A 106 12.95 -11.10 -2.41
C ARG A 106 11.71 -10.51 -1.75
N ALA A 107 10.95 -9.72 -2.49
CA ALA A 107 9.68 -9.15 -2.02
C ALA A 107 8.47 -9.97 -2.50
N PHE A 108 7.61 -10.38 -1.58
CA PHE A 108 6.49 -11.28 -1.88
C PHE A 108 5.14 -10.71 -1.45
N ALA A 109 4.20 -10.73 -2.39
CA ALA A 109 2.80 -10.37 -2.21
C ALA A 109 1.87 -11.60 -2.24
N TYR A 110 0.57 -11.39 -2.06
CA TYR A 110 -0.41 -12.41 -2.44
C TYR A 110 -0.50 -12.49 -3.96
N PRO A 111 -1.02 -13.60 -4.52
CA PRO A 111 -1.06 -13.75 -5.98
C PRO A 111 -2.22 -12.99 -6.64
N ILE A 112 -3.03 -12.26 -5.89
CA ILE A 112 -4.21 -11.51 -6.35
C ILE A 112 -4.34 -10.18 -5.58
N CYS A 113 -4.73 -9.14 -6.32
CA CYS A 113 -4.77 -7.75 -5.87
C CYS A 113 -5.64 -7.52 -4.63
N GLU A 114 -6.85 -8.10 -4.55
CA GLU A 114 -7.74 -7.91 -3.39
C GLU A 114 -7.10 -8.42 -2.08
N ASN A 115 -6.50 -9.61 -2.11
CA ASN A 115 -5.82 -10.20 -0.96
C ASN A 115 -4.61 -9.36 -0.52
N THR A 116 -3.78 -8.94 -1.48
CA THR A 116 -2.61 -8.10 -1.22
C THR A 116 -3.01 -6.81 -0.56
N ARG A 117 -4.00 -6.09 -1.10
CA ARG A 117 -4.33 -4.75 -0.63
C ARG A 117 -4.96 -4.74 0.76
N ILE A 118 -5.80 -5.74 1.10
CA ILE A 118 -6.32 -5.92 2.47
C ILE A 118 -5.15 -6.13 3.45
N ALA A 119 -4.24 -7.04 3.10
CA ALA A 119 -3.12 -7.38 3.97
C ALA A 119 -2.10 -6.24 4.11
N LEU A 120 -1.85 -5.51 3.03
CA LEU A 120 -0.94 -4.38 2.97
C LEU A 120 -1.44 -3.22 3.82
N MET A 121 -2.71 -2.82 3.63
CA MET A 121 -3.30 -1.71 4.38
C MET A 121 -3.37 -2.00 5.88
N SER A 122 -3.67 -3.24 6.26
CA SER A 122 -3.84 -3.61 7.69
C SER A 122 -2.56 -4.10 8.37
N GLY A 123 -1.51 -4.45 7.61
CA GLY A 123 -0.32 -5.13 8.13
C GLY A 123 -0.59 -6.53 8.67
N LYS A 124 -1.73 -7.13 8.30
CA LYS A 124 -2.21 -8.43 8.80
C LYS A 124 -2.29 -9.44 7.66
N ARG A 125 -1.98 -10.69 7.95
CA ARG A 125 -2.25 -11.79 7.02
C ARG A 125 -3.75 -12.01 6.87
N ASN A 126 -4.17 -12.48 5.71
CA ASN A 126 -5.59 -12.67 5.39
C ASN A 126 -6.29 -13.74 6.27
N ASP A 127 -5.58 -14.63 6.96
CA ASP A 127 -6.21 -15.49 7.98
C ASP A 127 -6.88 -14.69 9.11
N ARG A 128 -6.48 -13.44 9.32
CA ARG A 128 -6.93 -12.60 10.45
C ARG A 128 -8.08 -11.66 10.14
N ASN A 129 -8.23 -11.21 8.90
CA ASN A 129 -9.21 -10.18 8.53
C ASN A 129 -9.82 -10.31 7.12
N TYR A 130 -9.56 -11.40 6.39
CA TYR A 130 -10.20 -11.65 5.10
C TYR A 130 -11.49 -12.45 5.28
N LEU A 131 -12.57 -12.01 4.63
CA LEU A 131 -13.87 -12.68 4.62
C LEU A 131 -14.27 -13.10 3.21
N GLN A 132 -14.28 -12.16 2.29
CA GLN A 132 -14.58 -12.38 0.88
C GLN A 132 -13.99 -11.22 0.05
N PRO A 133 -14.00 -11.32 -1.28
CA PRO A 133 -13.64 -10.19 -2.12
C PRO A 133 -14.46 -8.97 -1.79
N LYS A 134 -13.79 -7.83 -1.77
CA LYS A 134 -14.38 -6.51 -1.60
C LYS A 134 -15.20 -6.34 -0.31
N SER A 135 -14.68 -6.83 0.83
CA SER A 135 -15.39 -6.80 2.12
C SER A 135 -14.55 -6.42 3.34
N GLN A 136 -13.47 -5.66 3.18
CA GLN A 136 -12.71 -5.15 4.33
C GLN A 136 -13.63 -4.33 5.25
N HIS A 137 -13.61 -4.60 6.54
CA HIS A 137 -14.53 -3.96 7.48
C HIS A 137 -13.89 -2.71 8.10
N SER A 138 -14.66 -1.67 8.40
CA SER A 138 -14.18 -0.41 8.97
C SER A 138 -13.52 -0.56 10.34
N SER A 139 -13.77 -1.67 11.05
CA SER A 139 -13.05 -2.00 12.29
C SER A 139 -11.59 -2.39 12.07
N ASP A 140 -11.17 -2.69 10.83
CA ASP A 140 -9.77 -2.91 10.53
C ASP A 140 -9.01 -1.59 10.65
N LEU A 141 -7.97 -1.60 11.48
CA LEU A 141 -7.04 -0.48 11.59
C LEU A 141 -6.00 -0.61 10.48
N THR A 142 -5.83 0.46 9.72
CA THR A 142 -4.98 0.50 8.52
C THR A 142 -3.87 1.53 8.65
N PHE A 143 -2.93 1.56 7.70
CA PHE A 143 -1.92 2.62 7.66
C PHE A 143 -2.51 4.02 7.51
N GLY A 144 -3.66 4.18 6.84
CA GLY A 144 -4.29 5.49 6.67
C GLY A 144 -4.73 6.01 8.03
N ASP A 145 -5.31 5.13 8.83
CA ASP A 145 -5.68 5.41 10.22
C ASP A 145 -4.49 5.81 11.10
N ALA A 146 -3.35 5.10 10.99
CA ALA A 146 -2.17 5.42 11.78
C ALA A 146 -1.55 6.75 11.38
N PHE A 147 -1.37 7.02 10.09
CA PHE A 147 -0.83 8.29 9.61
C PHE A 147 -1.76 9.45 9.96
N LYS A 148 -3.07 9.30 9.74
CA LYS A 148 -4.07 10.31 10.14
C LYS A 148 -4.05 10.58 11.64
N LYS A 149 -3.97 9.53 12.47
CA LYS A 149 -3.86 9.65 13.93
C LYS A 149 -2.56 10.34 14.36
N ALA A 150 -1.47 10.17 13.60
CA ALA A 150 -0.19 10.85 13.79
C ALA A 150 -0.17 12.30 13.26
N GLY A 151 -1.29 12.82 12.74
CA GLY A 151 -1.41 14.21 12.29
C GLY A 151 -0.98 14.45 10.84
N TYR A 152 -0.83 13.39 10.03
CA TYR A 152 -0.52 13.52 8.61
C TYR A 152 -1.78 13.85 7.80
N ALA A 153 -1.61 14.65 6.75
CA ALA A 153 -2.57 14.66 5.65
C ALA A 153 -2.49 13.33 4.89
N THR A 154 -3.63 12.73 4.57
CA THR A 154 -3.69 11.40 3.93
C THR A 154 -4.38 11.42 2.58
N GLY A 155 -3.72 10.89 1.55
CA GLY A 155 -4.21 10.87 0.17
C GLY A 155 -4.20 9.46 -0.43
N LEU A 156 -5.32 9.04 -1.04
CA LEU A 156 -5.44 7.79 -1.81
C LEU A 156 -5.87 8.06 -3.24
N PHE A 157 -4.99 7.83 -4.21
CA PHE A 157 -5.30 8.07 -5.62
C PHE A 157 -5.06 6.80 -6.43
N GLY A 158 -6.11 6.21 -7.00
CA GLY A 158 -6.01 5.05 -7.90
C GLY A 158 -6.95 3.89 -7.60
N LYS A 159 -6.46 2.65 -7.60
CA LYS A 159 -7.28 1.44 -7.45
C LYS A 159 -7.65 1.17 -5.98
N TRP A 160 -8.95 1.21 -5.67
CA TRP A 160 -9.44 0.85 -4.34
C TRP A 160 -9.47 -0.66 -4.12
N LYS A 161 -10.40 -1.37 -4.77
CA LYS A 161 -10.55 -2.85 -4.71
C LYS A 161 -10.59 -3.47 -3.31
N GLN A 162 -10.96 -2.67 -2.31
CA GLN A 162 -11.33 -3.14 -0.97
C GLN A 162 -12.85 -3.26 -0.93
N THR A 163 -13.45 -2.89 0.19
CA THR A 163 -14.89 -2.80 0.44
C THR A 163 -15.67 -1.90 -0.53
N ARG A 164 -16.92 -2.27 -0.80
CA ARG A 164 -17.92 -1.42 -1.48
C ARG A 164 -18.88 -0.74 -0.50
N GLY A 165 -18.48 -0.62 0.75
CA GLY A 165 -19.32 -0.17 1.84
C GLY A 165 -20.40 -1.18 2.22
N THR A 166 -21.38 -0.69 2.93
CA THR A 166 -22.51 -1.44 3.48
C THR A 166 -23.79 -0.92 2.83
N VAL A 167 -24.96 -1.49 3.13
CA VAL A 167 -26.24 -0.91 2.68
C VAL A 167 -26.46 0.48 3.30
N GLU A 168 -26.03 0.68 4.55
CA GLU A 168 -26.25 1.90 5.31
C GLU A 168 -25.23 2.98 4.96
N VAL A 169 -24.00 2.59 4.61
CA VAL A 169 -22.92 3.49 4.23
C VAL A 169 -22.36 3.07 2.89
N SER A 170 -22.65 3.87 1.87
CA SER A 170 -22.24 3.58 0.50
C SER A 170 -20.71 3.54 0.38
N GLY A 171 -20.17 2.75 -0.56
CA GLY A 171 -18.71 2.61 -0.72
C GLY A 171 -17.95 3.92 -0.91
N LYS A 172 -18.58 4.92 -1.54
CA LYS A 172 -18.00 6.25 -1.74
C LYS A 172 -17.80 7.04 -0.44
N ASP A 173 -18.61 6.77 0.59
CA ASP A 173 -18.50 7.40 1.91
C ASP A 173 -17.68 6.50 2.86
N TYR A 174 -17.72 5.18 2.64
CA TYR A 174 -17.05 4.17 3.47
C TYR A 174 -15.53 4.18 3.34
N ILE A 175 -14.96 4.70 2.25
CA ILE A 175 -13.50 4.81 2.10
C ILE A 175 -12.87 5.68 3.20
N SER A 176 -13.56 6.73 3.66
CA SER A 176 -13.09 7.63 4.72
C SER A 176 -12.93 6.93 6.08
N GLU A 177 -13.58 5.77 6.26
CA GLU A 177 -13.45 4.92 7.45
C GLU A 177 -12.04 4.32 7.59
N PHE A 178 -11.17 4.42 6.58
CA PHE A 178 -9.80 3.91 6.59
C PHE A 178 -8.73 5.01 6.68
N GLY A 179 -9.15 6.19 7.16
CA GLY A 179 -8.23 7.29 7.46
C GLY A 179 -7.68 7.99 6.21
N TRP A 180 -8.54 8.23 5.21
CA TRP A 180 -8.21 9.01 4.02
C TRP A 180 -8.91 10.36 4.05
N ASP A 181 -8.16 11.45 3.84
CA ASP A 181 -8.70 12.82 3.80
C ASP A 181 -9.06 13.25 2.37
N ASP A 182 -8.26 12.84 1.39
CA ASP A 182 -8.44 13.12 -0.04
C ASP A 182 -8.31 11.83 -0.85
N TYR A 183 -9.17 11.65 -1.85
CA TYR A 183 -9.10 10.50 -2.73
C TYR A 183 -9.72 10.72 -4.11
N ALA A 184 -9.12 10.06 -5.09
CA ALA A 184 -9.67 9.84 -6.43
C ALA A 184 -9.45 8.39 -6.82
N ALA A 185 -10.50 7.57 -6.77
CA ALA A 185 -10.37 6.12 -6.80
C ALA A 185 -11.31 5.38 -7.77
N PHE A 186 -10.76 4.33 -8.39
CA PHE A 186 -11.45 3.35 -9.22
C PHE A 186 -11.95 2.15 -8.40
N ASP A 187 -13.03 1.51 -8.84
CA ASP A 187 -13.69 0.36 -8.20
C ASP A 187 -14.12 0.58 -6.75
N VAL A 188 -14.75 1.74 -6.50
CA VAL A 188 -15.32 2.11 -5.19
C VAL A 188 -16.78 1.66 -5.06
N VAL A 189 -17.64 2.06 -6.00
CA VAL A 189 -19.07 1.68 -6.03
C VAL A 189 -19.34 0.56 -7.03
N THR A 190 -18.70 0.62 -8.20
CA THR A 190 -18.70 -0.39 -9.25
C THR A 190 -17.33 -0.37 -9.91
N GLU A 191 -17.01 -1.45 -10.63
CA GLU A 191 -15.72 -1.55 -11.33
C GLU A 191 -15.71 -0.57 -12.49
N GLY A 192 -16.53 -0.76 -13.53
CA GLY A 192 -16.62 0.19 -14.65
C GLY A 192 -15.31 0.31 -15.47
N GLN A 193 -15.23 1.31 -16.37
CA GLN A 193 -14.01 1.62 -17.14
C GLN A 193 -12.95 2.28 -16.25
N ARG A 194 -11.66 1.98 -16.51
CA ARG A 194 -10.52 2.53 -15.73
C ARG A 194 -9.54 3.38 -16.54
N TYR A 195 -9.42 3.14 -17.84
CA TYR A 195 -8.43 3.81 -18.70
C TYR A 195 -9.08 4.97 -19.46
N ILE A 196 -9.52 4.71 -20.70
CA ILE A 196 -10.20 5.73 -21.49
C ILE A 196 -11.60 5.97 -20.91
N ASN A 197 -11.97 7.23 -20.75
CA ASN A 197 -13.27 7.68 -20.23
C ASN A 197 -13.69 6.92 -18.95
N PRO A 198 -12.90 7.02 -17.87
CA PRO A 198 -13.02 6.16 -16.70
C PRO A 198 -14.28 6.43 -15.86
N ASN A 199 -14.56 5.53 -14.92
CA ASN A 199 -15.44 5.76 -13.78
C ASN A 199 -14.60 5.89 -12.51
N LEU A 200 -14.68 7.04 -11.86
CA LEU A 200 -13.94 7.36 -10.64
C LEU A 200 -14.88 7.85 -9.54
N VAL A 201 -14.49 7.65 -8.30
CA VAL A 201 -15.06 8.35 -7.15
C VAL A 201 -14.02 9.33 -6.62
N ILE A 202 -14.36 10.61 -6.59
CA ILE A 202 -13.48 11.69 -6.13
C ILE A 202 -14.17 12.35 -4.94
N ASN A 203 -13.59 12.24 -3.75
CA ASN A 203 -14.09 12.85 -2.51
C ASN A 203 -15.61 12.73 -2.32
N GLY A 204 -16.13 11.50 -2.43
CA GLY A 204 -17.53 11.15 -2.19
C GLY A 204 -18.46 11.40 -3.37
N GLN A 205 -17.93 11.84 -4.51
CA GLN A 205 -18.68 12.11 -5.74
C GLN A 205 -18.34 11.10 -6.83
N VAL A 206 -19.34 10.60 -7.53
CA VAL A 206 -19.16 9.65 -8.65
C VAL A 206 -18.99 10.45 -9.94
N HIS A 207 -17.90 10.21 -10.66
CA HIS A 207 -17.59 10.82 -11.95
C HIS A 207 -17.54 9.74 -13.03
N ASN A 208 -18.53 9.75 -13.93
CA ASN A 208 -18.59 8.87 -15.09
C ASN A 208 -18.19 9.66 -16.34
N TYR A 209 -16.99 9.39 -16.86
CA TYR A 209 -16.46 10.06 -18.04
C TYR A 209 -16.91 9.39 -19.35
N ASN A 210 -17.43 8.17 -19.33
CA ASN A 210 -17.98 7.51 -20.51
C ASN A 210 -19.32 8.12 -20.97
N SER A 211 -20.05 8.77 -20.07
CA SER A 211 -21.25 9.55 -20.43
C SER A 211 -20.96 10.97 -20.92
N ARG A 212 -19.69 11.34 -21.10
CA ARG A 212 -19.27 12.70 -21.48
C ARG A 212 -18.92 12.79 -22.96
N ASN A 213 -19.20 13.96 -23.54
CA ASN A 213 -18.86 14.29 -24.93
C ASN A 213 -17.72 15.33 -25.03
N ASP A 214 -17.19 15.79 -23.90
CA ASP A 214 -16.08 16.75 -23.85
C ASP A 214 -14.73 16.06 -23.67
N LEU A 215 -13.67 16.76 -24.07
CA LEU A 215 -12.28 16.33 -23.96
C LEU A 215 -11.67 16.83 -22.64
N ASP A 216 -10.60 16.17 -22.20
CA ASP A 216 -9.81 16.66 -21.08
C ASP A 216 -9.21 18.03 -21.44
N PRO A 217 -9.55 19.10 -20.71
CA PRO A 217 -9.11 20.45 -21.05
C PRO A 217 -7.60 20.64 -20.92
N GLU A 218 -6.89 19.78 -20.16
CA GLU A 218 -5.43 19.88 -20.04
C GLU A 218 -4.69 19.27 -21.24
N THR A 219 -5.25 18.23 -21.86
CA THR A 219 -4.59 17.52 -22.97
C THR A 219 -5.22 17.83 -24.33
N GLY A 220 -6.47 18.30 -24.36
CA GLY A 220 -7.26 18.44 -25.58
C GLY A 220 -7.64 17.10 -26.19
N ARG A 221 -7.57 16.00 -25.43
CA ARG A 221 -7.78 14.61 -25.88
C ARG A 221 -8.80 13.91 -25.01
N ARG A 222 -9.10 12.64 -25.31
CA ARG A 222 -10.02 11.85 -24.48
C ARG A 222 -9.51 11.74 -23.05
N TRP A 223 -10.44 11.65 -22.10
CA TRP A 223 -10.10 11.50 -20.69
C TRP A 223 -9.37 10.18 -20.44
N TYR A 224 -8.23 10.24 -19.75
CA TYR A 224 -7.45 9.06 -19.36
C TYR A 224 -7.39 8.95 -17.84
N GLY A 225 -7.88 7.84 -17.28
CA GLY A 225 -7.92 7.59 -15.84
C GLY A 225 -6.59 7.71 -15.13
N PRO A 226 -5.49 7.10 -15.64
CA PRO A 226 -4.17 7.28 -15.05
C PRO A 226 -3.75 8.75 -14.93
N ASP A 227 -4.04 9.60 -15.93
CA ASP A 227 -3.71 11.03 -15.89
C ASP A 227 -4.54 11.79 -14.87
N ILE A 228 -5.85 11.53 -14.80
CA ILE A 228 -6.72 12.15 -13.79
C ILE A 228 -6.20 11.81 -12.39
N ILE A 229 -5.96 10.52 -12.13
CA ILE A 229 -5.46 10.03 -10.85
C ILE A 229 -4.09 10.64 -10.52
N ASN A 230 -3.15 10.66 -11.48
CA ASN A 230 -1.81 11.21 -11.29
C ASN A 230 -1.91 12.71 -10.94
N ARG A 231 -2.69 13.50 -11.68
CA ARG A 231 -2.90 14.93 -11.37
C ARG A 231 -3.43 15.17 -9.96
N HIS A 232 -4.32 14.32 -9.47
CA HIS A 232 -4.78 14.39 -8.08
C HIS A 232 -3.64 14.12 -7.09
N ALA A 233 -2.81 13.10 -7.32
CA ALA A 233 -1.63 12.83 -6.49
C ALA A 233 -0.62 14.00 -6.51
N LEU A 234 -0.35 14.59 -7.68
CA LEU A 234 0.55 15.74 -7.81
C LEU A 234 0.02 16.99 -7.08
N ARG A 235 -1.29 17.24 -7.20
CA ARG A 235 -1.97 18.35 -6.51
C ARG A 235 -1.94 18.15 -4.99
N PHE A 236 -2.14 16.92 -4.52
CA PHE A 236 -2.08 16.60 -3.09
C PHE A 236 -0.70 16.90 -2.51
N ILE A 237 0.38 16.56 -3.22
CA ILE A 237 1.76 16.91 -2.83
C ILE A 237 1.92 18.43 -2.73
N GLU A 238 1.48 19.17 -3.75
CA GLU A 238 1.59 20.63 -3.79
C GLU A 238 0.81 21.31 -2.66
N GLN A 239 -0.42 20.87 -2.39
CA GLN A 239 -1.28 21.42 -1.33
C GLN A 239 -0.74 21.15 0.07
N ASN A 240 0.01 20.05 0.25
CA ASN A 240 0.55 19.64 1.54
C ASN A 240 2.05 19.91 1.68
N LYS A 241 2.67 20.74 0.84
CA LYS A 241 4.13 21.00 0.91
C LYS A 241 4.63 21.57 2.25
N HIS A 242 3.74 22.09 3.08
CA HIS A 242 4.05 22.61 4.43
C HIS A 242 3.54 21.72 5.56
N ASN A 243 2.91 20.58 5.26
CA ASN A 243 2.37 19.63 6.23
C ASN A 243 2.97 18.24 5.96
N PRO A 244 3.21 17.40 6.99
CA PRO A 244 3.54 16.01 6.75
C PRO A 244 2.40 15.32 6.01
N PHE A 245 2.72 14.54 4.98
CA PHE A 245 1.72 13.81 4.21
C PHE A 245 2.08 12.34 3.98
N PHE A 246 1.03 11.52 3.89
CA PHE A 246 1.10 10.15 3.45
C PHE A 246 0.25 9.99 2.18
N LEU A 247 0.94 9.72 1.08
CA LEU A 247 0.35 9.45 -0.22
C LEU A 247 0.42 7.95 -0.50
N TYR A 248 -0.75 7.30 -0.57
CA TYR A 248 -0.89 5.97 -1.13
C TYR A 248 -1.38 6.10 -2.59
N TYR A 249 -0.52 5.70 -3.53
CA TYR A 249 -0.79 5.71 -4.96
C TYR A 249 -0.91 4.27 -5.49
N PRO A 250 -2.03 3.58 -5.25
CA PRO A 250 -2.32 2.30 -5.88
C PRO A 250 -2.63 2.49 -7.36
N MET A 251 -1.66 2.28 -8.24
CA MET A 251 -1.86 2.48 -9.67
C MET A 251 -2.94 1.54 -10.22
N ILE A 252 -3.66 2.01 -11.24
CA ILE A 252 -4.53 1.17 -12.07
C ILE A 252 -3.77 0.56 -13.25
N LEU A 253 -2.56 1.06 -13.56
CA LEU A 253 -1.63 0.46 -14.50
C LEU A 253 -0.82 -0.64 -13.80
N VAL A 254 -0.54 -1.79 -14.43
CA VAL A 254 -0.68 -2.12 -15.86
C VAL A 254 -1.69 -3.25 -16.12
N HIS A 255 -2.67 -3.39 -15.24
CA HIS A 255 -3.70 -4.43 -15.28
C HIS A 255 -4.49 -4.48 -16.61
N ASP A 256 -5.18 -5.59 -16.88
CA ASP A 256 -6.15 -5.63 -17.98
C ASP A 256 -7.34 -4.68 -17.72
N ASP A 257 -8.05 -4.19 -18.74
CA ASP A 257 -7.97 -4.44 -20.18
C ASP A 257 -6.87 -3.62 -20.86
N HIS A 258 -5.90 -4.26 -21.53
CA HIS A 258 -4.81 -3.52 -22.16
C HIS A 258 -5.32 -2.68 -23.32
N LYS A 259 -5.01 -1.38 -23.29
CA LYS A 259 -5.52 -0.36 -24.21
C LYS A 259 -4.40 0.64 -24.52
N PRO A 260 -4.46 1.35 -25.66
CA PRO A 260 -3.48 2.38 -25.96
C PRO A 260 -3.47 3.42 -24.84
N THR A 261 -2.30 3.98 -24.63
CA THR A 261 -2.07 5.11 -23.74
C THR A 261 -2.03 6.39 -24.58
N PRO A 262 -2.13 7.59 -23.97
CA PRO A 262 -1.93 8.83 -24.69
C PRO A 262 -0.60 8.90 -25.48
N ASP A 263 0.43 8.16 -25.06
CA ASP A 263 1.74 8.17 -25.71
C ASP A 263 1.90 7.05 -26.77
N THR A 264 0.88 6.18 -26.94
CA THR A 264 0.89 5.12 -27.96
C THR A 264 1.00 5.71 -29.35
N GLN A 265 1.89 5.16 -30.18
CA GLN A 265 2.17 5.68 -31.53
C GLN A 265 1.54 4.81 -32.64
N PRO A 266 1.04 5.43 -33.73
CA PRO A 266 0.80 6.88 -33.87
C PRO A 266 -0.24 7.40 -32.86
N GLU A 267 -0.07 8.63 -32.38
CA GLU A 267 -0.88 9.23 -31.31
C GLU A 267 -2.39 9.10 -31.54
N SER A 268 -2.86 9.16 -32.78
CA SER A 268 -4.28 9.06 -33.15
C SER A 268 -4.94 7.76 -32.69
N ILE A 269 -4.17 6.68 -32.47
CA ILE A 269 -4.71 5.39 -32.00
C ILE A 269 -5.47 5.54 -30.69
N PHE A 270 -4.96 6.34 -29.76
CA PHE A 270 -5.61 6.54 -28.46
C PHE A 270 -6.96 7.24 -28.60
N ASP A 271 -7.03 8.28 -29.45
CA ASP A 271 -8.24 9.08 -29.62
C ASP A 271 -9.32 8.30 -30.38
N GLU A 272 -8.92 7.46 -31.33
CA GLU A 272 -9.82 6.70 -32.20
C GLU A 272 -10.14 5.29 -31.66
N PHE A 273 -9.55 4.90 -30.52
CA PHE A 273 -9.65 3.52 -30.02
C PHE A 273 -11.12 3.09 -29.76
N PRO A 274 -11.58 1.98 -30.35
CA PRO A 274 -12.96 1.52 -30.20
C PRO A 274 -13.14 0.80 -28.85
N GLU A 275 -13.69 1.51 -27.86
CA GLU A 275 -13.79 1.00 -26.48
C GLU A 275 -14.62 -0.28 -26.28
N ASN A 276 -15.55 -0.56 -27.19
CA ASN A 276 -16.46 -1.71 -27.13
C ASN A 276 -16.06 -2.86 -28.07
N ALA A 277 -14.87 -2.79 -28.67
CA ALA A 277 -14.39 -3.87 -29.53
C ALA A 277 -14.04 -5.11 -28.70
N ASP A 278 -14.46 -6.29 -29.19
CA ASP A 278 -14.04 -7.56 -28.63
C ASP A 278 -12.78 -8.06 -29.35
N TYR A 279 -11.63 -7.87 -28.71
CA TYR A 279 -10.34 -8.28 -29.22
C TYR A 279 -10.11 -9.77 -28.93
N ASN A 280 -10.16 -10.64 -29.93
CA ASN A 280 -9.88 -12.08 -29.78
C ASN A 280 -10.67 -12.78 -28.64
N ASN A 281 -11.94 -12.39 -28.42
CA ASN A 281 -12.80 -12.90 -27.33
C ASN A 281 -12.24 -12.64 -25.92
N THR A 282 -11.51 -11.54 -25.75
CA THR A 282 -10.90 -11.13 -24.49
C THR A 282 -11.63 -9.96 -23.81
N ARG A 283 -12.80 -9.56 -24.32
CA ARG A 283 -13.69 -8.55 -23.70
C ARG A 283 -13.08 -7.15 -23.58
N GLY A 284 -12.29 -6.73 -24.58
CA GLY A 284 -11.70 -5.39 -24.62
C GLY A 284 -10.21 -5.32 -24.26
N ASP A 285 -9.59 -6.46 -23.95
CA ASP A 285 -8.18 -6.62 -23.58
C ASP A 285 -7.28 -6.77 -24.83
N ASP A 286 -6.87 -5.64 -25.42
CA ASP A 286 -5.94 -5.63 -26.54
C ASP A 286 -4.49 -5.66 -26.06
N ARG A 287 -4.00 -6.90 -25.88
CA ARG A 287 -2.73 -7.21 -25.22
C ARG A 287 -1.51 -6.57 -25.88
N GLN A 288 -1.59 -6.16 -27.15
CA GLN A 288 -0.47 -5.49 -27.83
C GLN A 288 -0.01 -4.20 -27.14
N TYR A 289 -0.88 -3.54 -26.36
CA TYR A 289 -0.57 -2.28 -25.66
C TYR A 289 0.05 -2.46 -24.27
N PHE A 290 0.23 -3.69 -23.79
CA PHE A 290 0.91 -3.93 -22.51
C PHE A 290 2.28 -3.23 -22.37
N PRO A 291 3.17 -3.23 -23.39
CA PRO A 291 4.44 -2.51 -23.34
C PRO A 291 4.28 -0.99 -23.18
N ASP A 292 3.32 -0.37 -23.90
CA ASP A 292 3.03 1.06 -23.79
C ASP A 292 2.52 1.41 -22.39
N MET A 293 1.67 0.56 -21.81
CA MET A 293 1.17 0.74 -20.45
C MET A 293 2.30 0.67 -19.41
N ILE A 294 3.32 -0.17 -19.59
CA ILE A 294 4.51 -0.20 -18.71
C ILE A 294 5.30 1.12 -18.82
N ARG A 295 5.57 1.60 -20.03
CA ARG A 295 6.27 2.88 -20.22
C ARG A 295 5.48 4.04 -19.60
N TYR A 296 4.15 4.03 -19.77
CA TYR A 296 3.27 5.04 -19.20
C TYR A 296 3.21 4.98 -17.67
N MET A 297 3.21 3.76 -17.09
CA MET A 297 3.32 3.56 -15.65
C MET A 297 4.59 4.21 -15.11
N ASP A 298 5.75 3.98 -15.74
CA ASP A 298 7.01 4.57 -15.31
C ASP A 298 6.99 6.10 -15.41
N LYS A 299 6.44 6.65 -16.51
CA LYS A 299 6.21 8.09 -16.68
C LYS A 299 5.38 8.69 -15.53
N MET A 300 4.28 8.04 -15.12
CA MET A 300 3.44 8.51 -14.01
C MET A 300 4.17 8.50 -12.67
N ILE A 301 5.07 7.54 -12.44
CA ILE A 301 5.96 7.50 -11.26
C ILE A 301 6.97 8.64 -11.34
N GLY A 302 7.58 8.86 -12.51
CA GLY A 302 8.50 9.96 -12.77
C GLY A 302 7.88 11.33 -12.47
N ASN A 303 6.62 11.54 -12.85
CA ASN A 303 5.88 12.77 -12.53
C ASN A 303 5.78 13.03 -11.02
N VAL A 304 5.58 11.98 -10.21
CA VAL A 304 5.52 12.11 -8.74
C VAL A 304 6.89 12.51 -8.18
N VAL A 305 7.96 11.85 -8.63
CA VAL A 305 9.34 12.17 -8.23
C VAL A 305 9.69 13.61 -8.61
N GLU A 306 9.35 14.02 -9.82
CA GLU A 306 9.58 15.38 -10.30
C GLU A 306 8.76 16.41 -9.54
N LYS A 307 7.50 16.12 -9.19
CA LYS A 307 6.70 17.02 -8.35
C LYS A 307 7.31 17.20 -6.96
N LEU A 308 7.78 16.12 -6.33
CA LEU A 308 8.49 16.22 -5.05
C LEU A 308 9.75 17.08 -5.16
N ARG A 309 10.51 16.95 -6.25
CA ARG A 309 11.70 17.77 -6.53
C ARG A 309 11.33 19.24 -6.70
N GLN A 310 10.30 19.55 -7.49
CA GLN A 310 9.83 20.92 -7.74
C GLN A 310 9.33 21.64 -6.48
N GLN A 311 8.88 20.89 -5.48
CA GLN A 311 8.41 21.44 -4.21
C GLN A 311 9.46 21.38 -3.09
N ASP A 312 10.71 21.02 -3.41
CA ASP A 312 11.80 20.85 -2.43
C ASP A 312 11.48 19.83 -1.32
N LEU A 313 10.72 18.78 -1.65
CA LEU A 313 10.27 17.74 -0.73
C LEU A 313 11.02 16.41 -0.88
N LEU A 314 11.72 16.20 -2.00
CA LEU A 314 12.33 14.91 -2.34
C LEU A 314 13.30 14.41 -1.27
N ASP A 315 14.13 15.29 -0.72
CA ASP A 315 15.14 14.94 0.29
C ASP A 315 14.55 14.56 1.65
N ASN A 316 13.27 14.88 1.89
CA ASN A 316 12.55 14.53 3.12
C ASN A 316 11.35 13.60 2.86
N THR A 317 11.38 12.84 1.76
CA THR A 317 10.31 11.91 1.39
C THR A 317 10.84 10.49 1.23
N LEU A 318 10.26 9.55 1.98
CA LEU A 318 10.40 8.13 1.67
C LEU A 318 9.49 7.78 0.50
N ILE A 319 10.07 7.31 -0.60
CA ILE A 319 9.34 6.76 -1.74
C ILE A 319 9.50 5.24 -1.71
N VAL A 320 8.38 4.52 -1.76
CA VAL A 320 8.30 3.06 -1.85
C VAL A 320 7.55 2.69 -3.12
N VAL A 321 8.18 1.92 -4.01
CA VAL A 321 7.53 1.38 -5.23
C VAL A 321 7.46 -0.13 -5.08
N MET A 322 6.25 -0.69 -5.09
CA MET A 322 6.00 -2.12 -4.94
C MET A 322 4.98 -2.63 -5.98
N GLY A 323 5.05 -3.90 -6.41
CA GLY A 323 3.95 -4.55 -7.15
C GLY A 323 2.95 -5.26 -6.23
N ASP A 324 1.69 -5.44 -6.65
CA ASP A 324 0.67 -6.10 -5.84
C ASP A 324 0.54 -7.62 -6.06
N ASN A 325 0.94 -8.12 -7.23
CA ASN A 325 1.06 -9.54 -7.56
C ASN A 325 1.87 -9.72 -8.87
N GLY A 326 2.12 -10.97 -9.26
CA GLY A 326 2.83 -11.27 -10.51
C GLY A 326 2.09 -10.83 -11.78
N THR A 327 2.85 -10.74 -12.88
CA THR A 327 2.34 -10.40 -14.22
C THR A 327 1.31 -11.42 -14.72
N LYS A 328 0.32 -10.96 -15.49
CA LYS A 328 -0.69 -11.82 -16.14
C LYS A 328 -0.02 -12.94 -16.96
N GLU A 329 -0.63 -14.13 -16.96
CA GLU A 329 -0.04 -15.35 -17.52
C GLU A 329 0.14 -15.38 -19.04
N THR A 330 -0.47 -14.42 -19.73
CA THR A 330 -0.39 -14.24 -21.18
C THR A 330 0.92 -13.58 -21.59
N PHE A 331 1.68 -13.06 -20.62
CA PHE A 331 2.98 -12.43 -20.84
C PHE A 331 4.12 -13.15 -20.11
N GLY A 332 5.34 -12.90 -20.57
CA GLY A 332 6.58 -13.26 -19.90
C GLY A 332 7.63 -12.18 -20.07
N HIS A 333 8.71 -12.31 -19.31
CA HIS A 333 9.85 -11.39 -19.33
C HIS A 333 11.07 -12.13 -19.88
N VAL A 334 11.74 -11.58 -20.88
CA VAL A 334 12.95 -12.16 -21.47
C VAL A 334 14.15 -11.69 -20.65
N LEU A 335 14.87 -12.64 -20.07
CA LEU A 335 16.04 -12.40 -19.23
C LEU A 335 17.31 -12.18 -20.08
N PRO A 336 18.40 -11.65 -19.49
CA PRO A 336 19.66 -11.42 -20.22
C PRO A 336 20.26 -12.66 -20.89
N ASP A 337 20.01 -13.85 -20.35
CA ASP A 337 20.45 -15.13 -20.91
C ASP A 337 19.55 -15.66 -22.05
N GLY A 338 18.49 -14.92 -22.39
CA GLY A 338 17.51 -15.28 -23.42
C GLY A 338 16.40 -16.21 -22.95
N SER A 339 16.42 -16.68 -21.71
CA SER A 339 15.32 -17.44 -21.12
C SER A 339 14.09 -16.56 -20.87
N ILE A 340 12.91 -17.19 -20.77
CA ILE A 340 11.64 -16.48 -20.54
C ILE A 340 11.16 -16.81 -19.14
N TYR A 341 11.02 -15.77 -18.31
CA TYR A 341 10.32 -15.84 -17.04
C TYR A 341 8.81 -15.68 -17.26
N PRO A 342 7.98 -16.73 -17.09
CA PRO A 342 6.56 -16.66 -17.40
C PRO A 342 5.78 -15.87 -16.33
N GLY A 343 4.86 -15.00 -16.72
CA GLY A 343 3.88 -14.42 -15.80
C GLY A 343 2.92 -15.48 -15.23
N ARG A 344 2.41 -15.26 -14.01
CA ARG A 344 1.31 -16.05 -13.44
C ARG A 344 0.57 -15.34 -12.30
N LYS A 345 -0.16 -14.27 -12.61
CA LYS A 345 -1.23 -13.78 -11.71
C LYS A 345 -2.14 -14.93 -11.25
N GLY A 346 -2.49 -14.95 -9.96
CA GLY A 346 -3.26 -16.02 -9.33
C GLY A 346 -2.47 -17.33 -9.06
N GLY A 347 -1.23 -17.44 -9.55
CA GLY A 347 -0.33 -18.56 -9.26
C GLY A 347 0.34 -18.43 -7.91
N ASN A 348 0.59 -19.56 -7.24
CA ASN A 348 1.25 -19.54 -5.93
C ASN A 348 2.75 -19.84 -6.03
N ALA A 349 3.33 -19.98 -7.23
CA ALA A 349 4.77 -20.11 -7.41
C ALA A 349 5.44 -18.71 -7.44
N ASP A 350 6.76 -18.67 -7.57
CA ASP A 350 7.54 -17.42 -7.56
C ASP A 350 6.96 -16.34 -8.50
N ASN A 351 6.55 -16.75 -9.70
CA ASN A 351 6.04 -15.86 -10.74
C ASN A 351 4.64 -15.27 -10.52
N GLY A 352 3.91 -15.73 -9.50
CA GLY A 352 2.68 -15.08 -9.05
C GLY A 352 2.86 -14.25 -7.78
N LEU A 353 3.91 -14.52 -7.00
CA LEU A 353 4.11 -13.93 -5.67
C LEU A 353 5.21 -12.85 -5.64
N HIS A 354 6.24 -12.98 -6.46
CA HIS A 354 7.45 -12.16 -6.41
C HIS A 354 7.28 -10.86 -7.21
N VAL A 355 7.24 -9.75 -6.49
CA VAL A 355 6.93 -8.40 -6.98
C VAL A 355 8.15 -7.48 -6.87
N PRO A 356 8.25 -6.41 -7.69
CA PRO A 356 9.31 -5.42 -7.48
C PRO A 356 9.10 -4.73 -6.14
N LEU A 357 10.20 -4.33 -5.49
CA LEU A 357 10.19 -3.46 -4.32
C LEU A 357 11.46 -2.61 -4.29
N VAL A 358 11.29 -1.30 -4.42
CA VAL A 358 12.36 -0.30 -4.39
C VAL A 358 12.02 0.76 -3.34
N LEU A 359 13.00 1.13 -2.51
CA LEU A 359 12.86 2.21 -1.54
C LEU A 359 13.91 3.28 -1.82
N HIS A 360 13.49 4.55 -1.78
CA HIS A 360 14.34 5.72 -1.98
C HIS A 360 14.06 6.75 -0.89
N TYR A 361 15.11 7.17 -0.19
CA TYR A 361 15.07 8.27 0.78
C TYR A 361 16.49 8.87 0.89
N PRO A 362 16.76 10.02 0.23
CA PRO A 362 18.06 10.66 0.25
C PRO A 362 18.55 10.93 1.68
N GLY A 363 19.85 10.70 1.92
CA GLY A 363 20.47 10.91 3.24
C GLY A 363 20.09 9.89 4.33
N LYS A 364 19.08 9.05 4.13
CA LYS A 364 18.66 7.99 5.08
C LYS A 364 18.91 6.58 4.55
N ILE A 365 18.62 6.34 3.27
CA ILE A 365 18.93 5.09 2.58
C ILE A 365 20.21 5.34 1.76
N PRO A 366 21.34 4.67 2.09
CA PRO A 366 22.52 4.69 1.24
C PRO A 366 22.20 4.24 -0.19
N ALA A 367 22.65 5.02 -1.18
CA ALA A 367 22.57 4.68 -2.59
C ALA A 367 23.50 3.51 -2.98
N GLY A 368 23.28 2.94 -4.17
CA GLY A 368 24.23 2.05 -4.82
C GLY A 368 25.52 2.76 -5.24
N ASN A 369 26.50 1.99 -5.72
CA ASN A 369 27.67 2.57 -6.40
C ASN A 369 27.29 2.86 -7.87
N SER A 370 28.11 3.60 -8.64
CA SER A 370 27.78 4.01 -10.02
C SER A 370 27.54 2.86 -11.00
N THR A 371 27.86 1.63 -10.64
CA THR A 371 27.79 0.44 -11.50
C THR A 371 26.85 -0.64 -10.97
N GLU A 372 26.39 -0.55 -9.73
CA GLU A 372 25.60 -1.59 -9.06
C GLU A 372 24.55 -0.97 -8.13
N TYR A 373 23.35 -1.53 -8.18
CA TYR A 373 22.32 -1.26 -7.19
C TYR A 373 22.76 -1.72 -5.80
N ARG A 374 22.38 -0.96 -4.78
CA ARG A 374 22.37 -1.52 -3.44
C ARG A 374 21.19 -2.48 -3.32
N THR A 375 21.43 -3.68 -2.82
CA THR A 375 20.39 -4.70 -2.70
C THR A 375 20.20 -5.22 -1.29
N TYR A 376 19.02 -5.78 -1.05
CA TYR A 376 18.71 -6.60 0.12
C TYR A 376 18.05 -7.91 -0.34
N ASP A 377 18.72 -9.04 -0.09
CA ASP A 377 18.27 -10.38 -0.45
C ASP A 377 17.47 -11.07 0.68
N GLY A 378 17.22 -10.42 1.81
CA GLY A 378 16.34 -10.98 2.85
C GLY A 378 14.89 -11.08 2.38
N LEU A 379 14.14 -12.06 2.90
CA LEU A 379 12.73 -12.21 2.57
C LEU A 379 11.96 -10.99 3.06
N VAL A 380 11.20 -10.31 2.21
CA VAL A 380 10.23 -9.27 2.59
C VAL A 380 8.83 -9.76 2.23
N ASN A 381 7.92 -9.73 3.19
CA ASN A 381 6.51 -9.96 2.98
C ASN A 381 5.79 -8.60 2.83
N LEU A 382 4.74 -8.54 2.01
CA LEU A 382 3.93 -7.31 1.86
C LEU A 382 3.48 -6.70 3.20
N THR A 383 3.22 -7.51 4.24
CA THR A 383 2.78 -7.01 5.55
C THR A 383 3.87 -6.23 6.27
N ASP A 384 5.14 -6.41 5.90
CA ASP A 384 6.30 -5.71 6.46
C ASP A 384 6.35 -4.23 6.02
N ILE A 385 5.67 -3.87 4.94
CA ILE A 385 5.65 -2.48 4.41
C ILE A 385 5.07 -1.52 5.44
N TYR A 386 3.94 -1.86 6.06
CA TYR A 386 3.27 -0.99 7.03
C TYR A 386 4.18 -0.64 8.24
N PRO A 387 4.72 -1.60 9.02
CA PRO A 387 5.63 -1.25 10.11
C PRO A 387 6.93 -0.60 9.61
N THR A 388 7.36 -0.84 8.37
CA THR A 388 8.53 -0.20 7.77
C THR A 388 8.31 1.30 7.51
N ILE A 389 7.20 1.66 6.83
CA ILE A 389 6.90 3.08 6.58
C ILE A 389 6.57 3.82 7.88
N ALA A 390 5.95 3.16 8.86
CA ALA A 390 5.68 3.74 10.16
C ALA A 390 6.96 4.03 10.94
N GLN A 391 7.91 3.08 10.97
CA GLN A 391 9.21 3.27 11.61
C GLN A 391 10.03 4.36 10.89
N ALA A 392 10.00 4.41 9.56
CA ALA A 392 10.68 5.44 8.79
C ALA A 392 10.13 6.84 9.08
N ALA A 393 8.81 6.96 9.26
CA ALA A 393 8.13 8.21 9.61
C ALA A 393 8.20 8.57 11.10
N GLY A 394 8.65 7.65 11.97
CA GLY A 394 8.69 7.86 13.41
C GLY A 394 7.31 7.88 14.07
N ILE A 395 6.29 7.24 13.48
CA ILE A 395 4.93 7.21 14.02
C ILE A 395 4.65 5.91 14.80
N GLU A 396 3.79 6.01 15.80
CA GLU A 396 3.34 4.84 16.57
C GLU A 396 2.27 4.04 15.83
N LEU A 397 2.37 2.72 15.90
CA LEU A 397 1.36 1.81 15.36
C LEU A 397 0.25 1.61 16.41
N PRO A 398 -1.00 2.04 16.13
CA PRO A 398 -2.08 2.02 17.13
C PRO A 398 -2.47 0.60 17.60
N ASN A 399 -2.02 -0.44 16.91
CA ASN A 399 -2.28 -1.84 17.21
C ASN A 399 -1.04 -2.72 16.96
N ALA A 400 0.14 -2.25 17.38
CA ALA A 400 1.42 -2.93 17.14
C ALA A 400 1.40 -4.44 17.45
N GLN A 401 0.71 -4.88 18.50
CA GLN A 401 0.64 -6.30 18.89
C GLN A 401 -0.22 -7.17 17.95
N GLN A 402 -1.01 -6.56 17.07
CA GLN A 402 -1.86 -7.26 16.10
C GLN A 402 -1.30 -7.23 14.67
N ILE A 403 -0.18 -6.56 14.44
CA ILE A 403 0.49 -6.51 13.13
C ILE A 403 1.35 -7.76 12.97
N ASP A 404 1.27 -8.39 11.79
CA ASP A 404 2.05 -9.59 11.48
C ASP A 404 3.38 -9.25 10.78
N GLY A 405 3.47 -8.05 10.20
CA GLY A 405 4.68 -7.55 9.55
C GLY A 405 5.79 -7.22 10.54
N ILE A 406 7.04 -7.29 10.07
CA ILE A 406 8.25 -6.94 10.80
C ILE A 406 8.96 -5.86 9.99
N SER A 407 9.26 -4.72 10.60
CA SER A 407 9.95 -3.64 9.89
C SER A 407 11.33 -4.08 9.40
N PHE A 408 11.65 -3.78 8.14
CA PHE A 408 12.99 -3.94 7.57
C PHE A 408 13.72 -2.60 7.39
N TRP A 409 13.20 -1.53 8.02
CA TRP A 409 13.82 -0.20 7.97
C TRP A 409 15.31 -0.20 8.39
N PRO A 410 15.76 -0.95 9.42
CA PRO A 410 17.18 -1.05 9.74
C PRO A 410 18.02 -1.59 8.58
N GLN A 411 17.53 -2.60 7.86
CA GLN A 411 18.20 -3.17 6.69
C GLN A 411 18.22 -2.19 5.53
N ALA A 412 17.11 -1.48 5.29
CA ALA A 412 17.02 -0.42 4.29
C ALA A 412 18.00 0.74 4.57
N THR A 413 18.31 1.04 5.83
CA THR A 413 19.18 2.18 6.20
C THR A 413 20.64 1.82 6.47
N GLY A 414 21.01 0.53 6.55
CA GLY A 414 22.42 0.12 6.52
C GLY A 414 22.80 -1.05 7.41
N GLN A 415 21.90 -1.59 8.24
CA GLN A 415 22.18 -2.77 9.06
C GLN A 415 22.18 -4.03 8.19
N ARG A 416 23.37 -4.60 7.93
CA ARG A 416 23.53 -5.72 6.98
C ARG A 416 23.55 -7.11 7.63
N ASN A 417 23.78 -7.21 8.94
CA ASN A 417 24.17 -8.49 9.55
C ASN A 417 23.00 -9.40 9.95
N ASP A 418 21.78 -8.87 10.04
CA ASP A 418 20.60 -9.63 10.47
C ASP A 418 19.45 -9.49 9.47
N GLU A 419 18.92 -10.64 9.03
CA GLU A 419 17.66 -10.67 8.30
C GLU A 419 16.50 -10.45 9.28
N HIS A 420 15.61 -9.52 8.94
CA HIS A 420 14.44 -9.21 9.79
C HIS A 420 13.46 -10.39 9.90
N ARG A 421 13.48 -11.34 8.96
CA ARG A 421 12.60 -12.52 8.98
C ARG A 421 13.19 -13.74 8.26
N GLN A 422 12.85 -14.92 8.75
CA GLN A 422 13.40 -16.20 8.30
C GLN A 422 12.45 -17.02 7.39
N TYR A 423 11.14 -16.75 7.44
CA TYR A 423 10.13 -17.52 6.70
C TYR A 423 8.88 -16.69 6.41
N ILE A 424 8.24 -16.84 5.26
CA ILE A 424 6.90 -16.32 4.99
C ILE A 424 5.88 -17.42 5.22
N TYR A 425 4.80 -17.13 5.95
CA TYR A 425 3.61 -17.97 6.02
C TYR A 425 2.46 -17.27 5.29
N THR A 426 1.70 -18.05 4.53
CA THR A 426 0.59 -17.55 3.73
C THR A 426 -0.64 -18.43 3.91
N TRP A 427 -1.75 -17.77 4.23
CA TRP A 427 -3.11 -18.30 4.14
C TRP A 427 -3.79 -17.62 2.96
N TYR A 428 -4.32 -18.39 2.00
CA TYR A 428 -4.86 -17.86 0.75
C TYR A 428 -6.10 -18.63 0.29
N ILE A 429 -7.19 -17.91 0.03
CA ILE A 429 -8.44 -18.47 -0.54
C ILE A 429 -8.80 -17.82 -1.89
N GLY A 430 -7.96 -16.93 -2.41
CA GLY A 430 -8.24 -16.16 -3.63
C GLY A 430 -9.52 -15.35 -3.55
N ASN A 431 -10.15 -15.14 -4.70
CA ASN A 431 -11.39 -14.37 -4.80
C ASN A 431 -12.65 -15.18 -4.44
N GLU A 432 -12.55 -16.00 -3.41
CA GLU A 432 -13.65 -16.83 -2.89
C GLU A 432 -14.07 -16.36 -1.49
N THR A 433 -15.32 -16.64 -1.11
CA THR A 433 -15.79 -16.39 0.26
C THR A 433 -15.18 -17.43 1.21
N TYR A 434 -14.73 -16.98 2.38
CA TYR A 434 -14.32 -17.84 3.49
C TYR A 434 -15.53 -18.56 4.12
N LYS A 435 -15.98 -19.63 3.47
CA LYS A 435 -17.01 -20.55 3.96
C LYS A 435 -16.59 -22.01 3.91
N ASP A 436 -15.56 -22.31 3.11
CA ASP A 436 -15.14 -23.65 2.78
C ASP A 436 -13.63 -23.76 3.01
N GLU A 437 -13.26 -24.40 4.12
CA GLU A 437 -11.85 -24.59 4.50
C GLU A 437 -11.09 -25.45 3.47
N ASP A 438 -11.78 -26.29 2.68
CA ASP A 438 -11.14 -27.13 1.65
C ASP A 438 -10.59 -26.32 0.47
N LYS A 439 -11.02 -25.05 0.35
CA LYS A 439 -10.50 -24.12 -0.67
C LYS A 439 -9.29 -23.33 -0.20
N VAL A 440 -9.01 -23.35 1.10
CA VAL A 440 -7.90 -22.61 1.70
C VAL A 440 -6.58 -23.29 1.34
N LEU A 441 -5.66 -22.52 0.78
CA LEU A 441 -4.28 -22.90 0.63
C LEU A 441 -3.47 -22.32 1.78
N ARG A 442 -2.75 -23.18 2.50
CA ARG A 442 -1.76 -22.75 3.50
C ARG A 442 -0.38 -23.22 3.09
N TYR A 443 0.60 -22.32 3.13
CA TYR A 443 1.99 -22.66 2.87
C TYR A 443 2.95 -21.79 3.66
N ALA A 444 4.15 -22.31 3.86
CA ALA A 444 5.27 -21.56 4.41
C ALA A 444 6.50 -21.77 3.54
N PHE A 445 7.33 -20.75 3.40
CA PHE A 445 8.60 -20.85 2.67
C PHE A 445 9.70 -20.00 3.28
N ASN A 446 10.93 -20.45 3.10
CA ASN A 446 12.13 -19.64 3.30
C ASN A 446 12.81 -19.39 1.94
N LYS A 447 14.05 -18.91 1.92
CA LYS A 447 14.79 -18.64 0.67
C LYS A 447 15.01 -19.87 -0.22
N HIS A 448 14.91 -21.07 0.34
CA HIS A 448 15.35 -22.30 -0.35
C HIS A 448 14.24 -23.33 -0.50
N PHE A 449 13.26 -23.35 0.40
CA PHE A 449 12.25 -24.40 0.44
C PHE A 449 10.87 -23.83 0.68
N LYS A 450 9.87 -24.53 0.14
CA LYS A 450 8.46 -24.21 0.33
C LYS A 450 7.65 -25.45 0.63
N ARG A 451 6.81 -25.36 1.65
CA ARG A 451 5.91 -26.43 2.08
C ARG A 451 4.47 -25.95 2.07
N TYR A 452 3.60 -26.67 1.38
CA TYR A 452 2.14 -26.55 1.49
C TYR A 452 1.62 -27.52 2.55
N ALA A 453 0.61 -27.08 3.29
CA ALA A 453 -0.16 -27.95 4.17
C ALA A 453 -0.88 -29.05 3.37
N PRO A 454 -1.20 -30.19 4.00
CA PRO A 454 -2.10 -31.18 3.45
C PRO A 454 -3.42 -30.59 2.95
N ASP A 455 -3.90 -31.10 1.81
CA ASP A 455 -5.23 -30.84 1.28
C ASP A 455 -5.81 -32.12 0.64
N LYS A 456 -7.06 -32.06 0.16
CA LYS A 456 -7.75 -33.21 -0.44
C LYS A 456 -7.05 -33.79 -1.68
N ASP A 457 -6.31 -32.96 -2.42
CA ASP A 457 -5.60 -33.37 -3.62
C ASP A 457 -4.21 -33.91 -3.26
N PHE A 458 -3.61 -33.41 -2.18
CA PHE A 458 -2.29 -33.78 -1.69
C PHE A 458 -2.34 -34.05 -0.17
N PRO A 459 -2.75 -35.25 0.26
CA PRO A 459 -2.94 -35.58 1.68
C PRO A 459 -1.67 -35.49 2.54
N GLU A 460 -0.49 -35.54 1.93
CA GLU A 460 0.81 -35.39 2.60
C GLU A 460 1.35 -33.95 2.56
N GLY A 461 0.60 -33.04 1.93
CA GLY A 461 1.05 -31.72 1.54
C GLY A 461 1.94 -31.76 0.29
N ARG A 462 2.60 -30.64 0.00
CA ARG A 462 3.53 -30.52 -1.13
C ARG A 462 4.81 -29.84 -0.67
N PHE A 463 5.96 -30.25 -1.18
CA PHE A 463 7.26 -29.72 -0.74
C PHE A 463 8.22 -29.49 -1.91
N PHE A 464 8.82 -28.30 -1.98
CA PHE A 464 9.64 -27.87 -3.11
C PHE A 464 10.98 -27.31 -2.66
N ASP A 465 12.00 -27.54 -3.47
CA ASP A 465 13.32 -26.90 -3.39
C ASP A 465 13.35 -25.76 -4.41
N LEU A 466 13.19 -24.53 -3.92
CA LEU A 466 13.07 -23.33 -4.74
C LEU A 466 14.37 -22.97 -5.47
N ARG A 467 15.51 -23.55 -5.07
CA ARG A 467 16.81 -23.32 -5.73
C ARG A 467 16.86 -23.98 -7.10
N THR A 468 16.13 -25.09 -7.27
CA THR A 468 16.10 -25.88 -8.51
C THR A 468 14.74 -25.86 -9.18
N ASP A 469 13.66 -25.60 -8.43
CA ASP A 469 12.29 -25.59 -8.92
C ASP A 469 11.48 -24.38 -8.40
N PRO A 470 11.86 -23.15 -8.75
CA PRO A 470 11.16 -21.92 -8.29
C PRO A 470 9.72 -21.82 -8.83
N LEU A 471 9.41 -22.52 -9.93
CA LEU A 471 8.08 -22.57 -10.54
C LEU A 471 7.23 -23.75 -10.07
N GLU A 472 7.74 -24.55 -9.11
CA GLU A 472 7.02 -25.63 -8.44
C GLU A 472 6.43 -26.68 -9.41
N ARG A 473 7.22 -27.08 -10.43
CA ARG A 473 6.82 -27.98 -11.53
C ARG A 473 7.25 -29.43 -11.36
N GLN A 474 7.95 -29.78 -10.27
CA GLN A 474 8.38 -31.16 -10.02
C GLN A 474 7.30 -31.98 -9.29
N GLY A 475 7.30 -33.30 -9.53
CA GLY A 475 6.46 -34.26 -8.79
C GLY A 475 5.75 -35.27 -9.69
N SER A 476 5.42 -36.44 -9.14
CA SER A 476 4.76 -37.53 -9.87
C SER A 476 3.25 -37.32 -10.08
N LYS A 477 2.60 -36.53 -9.20
CA LYS A 477 1.18 -36.21 -9.29
C LYS A 477 0.98 -34.77 -9.74
N VAL A 478 0.09 -34.58 -10.71
CA VAL A 478 -0.33 -33.26 -11.21
C VAL A 478 -1.84 -33.14 -11.14
N VAL A 479 -2.32 -32.03 -10.59
CA VAL A 479 -3.75 -31.70 -10.52
C VAL A 479 -3.98 -30.35 -11.18
N GLU A 480 -4.85 -30.32 -12.19
CA GLU A 480 -5.26 -29.08 -12.83
C GLU A 480 -6.49 -28.48 -12.13
N LYS A 481 -6.46 -27.18 -11.88
CA LYS A 481 -7.53 -26.39 -11.27
C LYS A 481 -8.11 -25.41 -12.30
N LYS A 482 -9.11 -24.61 -11.87
CA LYS A 482 -9.66 -23.52 -12.69
C LYS A 482 -8.55 -22.65 -13.28
N TRP A 483 -8.81 -22.05 -14.44
CA TRP A 483 -7.86 -21.19 -15.15
C TRP A 483 -6.55 -21.91 -15.54
N LYS A 484 -6.64 -23.22 -15.82
CA LYS A 484 -5.51 -24.08 -16.21
C LYS A 484 -4.34 -24.05 -15.21
N LEU A 485 -4.61 -23.74 -13.93
CA LEU A 485 -3.59 -23.72 -12.90
C LEU A 485 -3.20 -25.15 -12.53
N LYS A 486 -1.97 -25.56 -12.83
CA LYS A 486 -1.44 -26.88 -12.46
C LYS A 486 -0.77 -26.83 -11.09
N ARG A 487 -1.03 -27.85 -10.27
CA ARG A 487 -0.38 -28.09 -8.97
C ARG A 487 0.33 -29.43 -9.04
N PHE A 488 1.62 -29.44 -8.71
CA PHE A 488 2.45 -30.64 -8.70
C PHE A 488 2.68 -31.12 -7.26
N SER A 489 2.99 -32.40 -7.05
CA SER A 489 3.20 -32.95 -5.70
C SER A 489 4.48 -32.47 -5.02
N GLY A 490 5.49 -32.02 -5.79
CA GLY A 490 6.80 -31.69 -5.26
C GLY A 490 7.70 -32.92 -5.06
N LEU A 491 8.72 -32.76 -4.20
CA LEU A 491 9.67 -33.80 -3.81
C LEU A 491 8.98 -34.99 -3.15
N ASP A 492 9.55 -36.17 -3.35
CA ASP A 492 9.16 -37.37 -2.59
C ASP A 492 9.66 -37.25 -1.15
N ILE A 493 8.73 -37.07 -0.22
CA ILE A 493 9.03 -36.87 1.20
C ILE A 493 9.63 -38.10 1.89
N SER A 494 9.54 -39.28 1.27
CA SER A 494 10.19 -40.50 1.75
C SER A 494 11.68 -40.58 1.37
N HIS A 495 12.14 -39.74 0.45
CA HIS A 495 13.51 -39.72 -0.08
C HIS A 495 14.13 -38.31 -0.05
N LEU A 496 14.07 -37.64 1.09
CA LEU A 496 14.69 -36.32 1.28
C LEU A 496 16.17 -36.42 1.70
N THR A 497 16.99 -35.50 1.19
CA THR A 497 18.32 -35.24 1.79
C THR A 497 18.18 -34.72 3.22
N ALA A 498 19.25 -34.74 4.02
CA ALA A 498 19.22 -34.23 5.39
C ALA A 498 18.73 -32.77 5.47
N GLN A 499 19.26 -31.90 4.61
CA GLN A 499 18.86 -30.49 4.53
C GLN A 499 17.37 -30.33 4.19
N GLN A 500 16.88 -31.10 3.22
CA GLN A 500 15.47 -31.09 2.82
C GLN A 500 14.57 -31.59 3.96
N ALA A 501 14.98 -32.63 4.68
CA ALA A 501 14.23 -33.18 5.81
C ALA A 501 14.13 -32.17 6.97
N ASP A 502 15.22 -31.45 7.27
CA ASP A 502 15.23 -30.37 8.26
C ASP A 502 14.28 -29.23 7.86
N ALA A 503 14.37 -28.78 6.61
CA ALA A 503 13.50 -27.73 6.09
C ALA A 503 12.02 -28.15 6.06
N TYR A 504 11.74 -29.41 5.69
CA TYR A 504 10.40 -29.97 5.71
C TYR A 504 9.82 -29.90 7.12
N ARG A 505 10.56 -30.37 8.14
CA ARG A 505 10.13 -30.30 9.55
C ARG A 505 9.92 -28.87 10.02
N TYR A 506 10.87 -27.98 9.75
CA TYR A 506 10.82 -26.58 10.16
C TYR A 506 9.60 -25.85 9.59
N LEU A 507 9.38 -25.93 8.28
CA LEU A 507 8.22 -25.32 7.63
C LEU A 507 6.91 -25.99 8.05
N GLY A 508 6.93 -27.28 8.41
CA GLY A 508 5.80 -27.97 9.01
C GLY A 508 5.39 -27.37 10.36
N ALA A 509 6.36 -27.16 11.24
CA ALA A 509 6.12 -26.53 12.55
C ALA A 509 5.55 -25.12 12.42
N ILE A 510 5.98 -24.35 11.40
CA ILE A 510 5.38 -23.06 11.07
C ILE A 510 3.90 -23.22 10.67
N LEU A 511 3.58 -24.15 9.77
CA LEU A 511 2.21 -24.41 9.35
C LEU A 511 1.31 -24.81 10.53
N ASP A 512 1.83 -25.61 11.45
CA ASP A 512 1.12 -26.02 12.67
C ASP A 512 0.90 -24.83 13.62
N LYS A 513 1.91 -23.98 13.81
CA LYS A 513 1.82 -22.75 14.61
C LYS A 513 0.72 -21.79 14.11
N HIS A 514 0.46 -21.78 12.80
CA HIS A 514 -0.53 -20.90 12.19
C HIS A 514 -1.89 -21.58 11.92
N LYS A 515 -2.17 -22.74 12.54
CA LYS A 515 -3.53 -23.32 12.57
C LYS A 515 -4.49 -22.38 13.32
N LEU A 516 -5.71 -22.24 12.79
CA LEU A 516 -6.74 -21.38 13.38
C LEU A 516 -7.05 -21.80 14.82
N THR A 517 -6.96 -20.83 15.72
CA THR A 517 -7.36 -20.87 17.11
C THR A 517 -8.34 -19.71 17.31
N PRO A 518 -9.62 -20.00 17.58
CA PRO A 518 -10.64 -18.97 17.72
C PRO A 518 -10.47 -18.19 19.03
N VAL A 519 -11.03 -16.98 19.06
CA VAL A 519 -11.19 -16.26 20.33
C VAL A 519 -12.33 -16.93 21.12
N THR A 520 -12.09 -17.19 22.39
CA THR A 520 -13.06 -17.88 23.28
C THR A 520 -13.52 -17.01 24.43
N GLN A 521 -12.76 -15.96 24.76
CA GLN A 521 -13.13 -15.00 25.80
C GLN A 521 -12.64 -13.60 25.44
N LEU A 522 -13.46 -12.59 25.76
CA LEU A 522 -13.12 -11.18 25.71
C LEU A 522 -13.31 -10.55 27.09
N SER A 523 -12.49 -9.56 27.41
CA SER A 523 -12.71 -8.67 28.55
C SER A 523 -12.22 -7.26 28.22
N ILE A 524 -12.94 -6.24 28.66
CA ILE A 524 -12.50 -4.85 28.58
C ILE A 524 -11.72 -4.50 29.85
N ASP A 525 -10.51 -4.00 29.66
CA ASP A 525 -9.78 -3.29 30.70
C ASP A 525 -10.15 -1.81 30.62
N ALA A 526 -10.80 -1.31 31.68
CA ALA A 526 -11.27 0.05 31.80
C ALA A 526 -10.66 0.68 33.06
N ALA A 527 -9.57 1.42 32.89
CA ALA A 527 -8.91 2.13 33.99
C ALA A 527 -9.82 3.19 34.65
N GLN A 528 -10.75 3.77 33.88
CA GLN A 528 -11.69 4.78 34.35
C GLN A 528 -13.04 4.61 33.65
N THR A 529 -14.11 4.52 34.44
CA THR A 529 -15.50 4.41 33.96
C THR A 529 -16.39 5.56 34.43
N HIS A 530 -15.85 6.48 35.25
CA HIS A 530 -16.53 7.69 35.67
C HIS A 530 -15.81 8.88 35.04
N LEU A 531 -16.49 9.60 34.17
CA LEU A 531 -15.93 10.67 33.35
C LEU A 531 -16.69 11.98 33.57
N SER A 532 -16.06 13.10 33.28
CA SER A 532 -16.71 14.39 33.10
C SER A 532 -16.92 14.69 31.61
N PRO A 533 -17.91 15.52 31.24
CA PRO A 533 -18.07 15.96 29.84
C PRO A 533 -16.77 16.58 29.30
N GLY A 534 -16.31 16.08 28.16
CA GLY A 534 -15.03 16.48 27.54
C GLY A 534 -13.91 15.45 27.74
N ASP A 535 -14.00 14.59 28.75
CA ASP A 535 -12.98 13.57 29.01
C ASP A 535 -12.92 12.54 27.87
N SER A 536 -11.71 12.03 27.65
CA SER A 536 -11.45 10.93 26.72
C SER A 536 -10.53 9.90 27.35
N VAL A 537 -10.88 8.62 27.19
CA VAL A 537 -10.12 7.48 27.71
C VAL A 537 -10.05 6.41 26.63
N THR A 538 -8.95 5.66 26.57
CA THR A 538 -8.85 4.50 25.68
C THR A 538 -9.16 3.23 26.45
N LEU A 539 -10.12 2.46 25.94
CA LEU A 539 -10.44 1.12 26.43
C LEU A 539 -9.59 0.09 25.70
N HIS A 540 -9.09 -0.91 26.43
CA HIS A 540 -8.32 -2.00 25.86
C HIS A 540 -9.09 -3.31 25.96
N VAL A 541 -9.11 -4.11 24.89
CA VAL A 541 -9.71 -5.44 24.92
C VAL A 541 -8.63 -6.49 25.06
N ASN A 542 -8.83 -7.38 26.03
CA ASN A 542 -8.08 -8.60 26.17
C ASN A 542 -8.85 -9.75 25.52
N ALA A 543 -8.32 -10.29 24.43
CA ALA A 543 -8.81 -11.50 23.78
C ALA A 543 -8.01 -12.73 24.24
N LEU A 544 -8.71 -13.80 24.58
CA LEU A 544 -8.13 -15.09 24.97
C LEU A 544 -8.60 -16.24 24.05
N PRO A 545 -7.71 -17.22 23.78
CA PRO A 545 -6.30 -17.25 24.19
C PRO A 545 -5.46 -16.17 23.49
N LYS A 546 -4.35 -15.75 24.12
CA LYS A 546 -3.48 -14.68 23.58
C LYS A 546 -2.86 -15.00 22.21
N HIS A 547 -2.85 -16.27 21.80
CA HIS A 547 -2.39 -16.72 20.49
C HIS A 547 -3.51 -16.92 19.47
N ALA A 548 -4.77 -16.57 19.79
CA ALA A 548 -5.86 -16.59 18.83
C ALA A 548 -5.54 -15.72 17.60
N GLN A 549 -5.91 -16.17 16.41
CA GLN A 549 -5.56 -15.48 15.17
C GLN A 549 -6.42 -14.21 14.98
N ARG A 550 -7.74 -14.30 15.18
CA ARG A 550 -8.68 -13.21 14.87
C ARG A 550 -9.05 -12.36 16.10
N GLN A 551 -8.08 -11.60 16.60
CA GLN A 551 -8.23 -10.77 17.81
C GLN A 551 -8.82 -9.37 17.57
N GLY A 552 -9.27 -9.07 16.34
CA GLY A 552 -9.98 -7.83 16.07
C GLY A 552 -11.27 -7.72 16.88
N VAL A 553 -11.73 -6.50 17.12
CA VAL A 553 -13.02 -6.24 17.78
C VAL A 553 -13.80 -5.18 17.03
N ILE A 554 -15.11 -5.19 17.23
CA ILE A 554 -16.02 -4.14 16.79
C ILE A 554 -16.56 -3.42 18.02
N TRP A 555 -16.43 -2.10 18.05
CA TRP A 555 -16.89 -1.26 19.16
C TRP A 555 -18.29 -0.71 18.92
N GLU A 556 -19.07 -0.60 19.99
CA GLU A 556 -20.41 -0.02 19.98
C GLU A 556 -20.68 0.71 21.30
N SER A 557 -21.37 1.84 21.24
CA SER A 557 -21.95 2.49 22.43
C SER A 557 -23.47 2.40 22.37
N SER A 558 -24.10 2.08 23.50
CA SER A 558 -25.56 2.08 23.61
C SER A 558 -26.18 3.48 23.57
N ALA A 559 -25.38 4.52 23.82
CA ALA A 559 -25.81 5.92 23.80
C ALA A 559 -24.65 6.82 23.32
N PRO A 560 -24.35 6.86 22.00
CA PRO A 560 -23.24 7.63 21.44
C PRO A 560 -23.28 9.13 21.76
N ASP A 561 -24.48 9.71 21.96
CA ASP A 561 -24.67 11.12 22.35
C ASP A 561 -24.24 11.43 23.80
N ILE A 562 -24.07 10.39 24.63
CA ILE A 562 -23.57 10.49 26.01
C ILE A 562 -22.09 10.13 26.01
N VAL A 563 -21.75 8.95 25.48
CA VAL A 563 -20.38 8.46 25.31
C VAL A 563 -20.24 7.86 23.92
N SER A 564 -19.42 8.44 23.06
CA SER A 564 -19.06 7.82 21.78
C SER A 564 -17.86 6.91 21.96
N VAL A 565 -17.70 5.88 21.12
CA VAL A 565 -16.51 5.04 21.03
C VAL A 565 -16.07 4.96 19.58
N ASP A 566 -14.78 5.14 19.31
CA ASP A 566 -14.22 4.96 17.97
C ASP A 566 -13.66 3.54 17.78
N LYS A 567 -13.18 3.23 16.56
CA LYS A 567 -12.62 1.91 16.25
C LYS A 567 -11.29 1.61 16.95
N PHE A 568 -10.62 2.61 17.53
CA PHE A 568 -9.43 2.43 18.36
C PHE A 568 -9.79 2.11 19.82
N GLY A 569 -11.08 2.09 20.17
CA GLY A 569 -11.55 1.96 21.55
C GLY A 569 -11.42 3.24 22.36
N GLN A 570 -11.17 4.39 21.73
CA GLN A 570 -11.18 5.67 22.42
C GLN A 570 -12.64 6.08 22.66
N ILE A 571 -12.99 6.22 23.93
CA ILE A 571 -14.27 6.78 24.35
C ILE A 571 -14.15 8.28 24.57
N LYS A 572 -15.22 9.02 24.27
CA LYS A 572 -15.34 10.45 24.56
C LYS A 572 -16.66 10.73 25.25
N ALA A 573 -16.60 11.34 26.42
CA ALA A 573 -17.75 11.76 27.18
C ALA A 573 -18.29 13.10 26.66
N HIS A 574 -19.57 13.16 26.33
CA HIS A 574 -20.22 14.35 25.77
C HIS A 574 -21.20 15.00 26.73
N LYS A 575 -22.02 14.20 27.42
CA LYS A 575 -23.12 14.68 28.27
C LYS A 575 -23.25 13.80 29.51
N VAL A 576 -23.77 14.39 30.58
CA VAL A 576 -24.12 13.67 31.81
C VAL A 576 -25.12 12.56 31.52
N GLY A 577 -24.87 11.37 32.04
CA GLY A 577 -25.70 10.18 31.82
C GLY A 577 -24.87 8.90 31.88
N GLN A 578 -25.46 7.79 31.43
CA GLN A 578 -24.78 6.49 31.42
C GLN A 578 -24.88 5.88 30.02
N ALA A 579 -23.80 5.21 29.60
CA ALA A 579 -23.75 4.47 28.36
C ALA A 579 -23.03 3.13 28.60
N THR A 580 -23.53 2.06 27.97
CA THR A 580 -22.80 0.79 27.90
C THR A 580 -21.95 0.78 26.64
N VAL A 581 -20.64 0.68 26.81
CA VAL A 581 -19.69 0.49 25.71
C VAL A 581 -19.40 -1.01 25.58
N ARG A 582 -19.61 -1.56 24.39
CA ARG A 582 -19.46 -2.98 24.07
C ARG A 582 -18.35 -3.21 23.06
N ALA A 583 -17.63 -4.32 23.22
CA ALA A 583 -16.71 -4.86 22.23
C ALA A 583 -17.19 -6.25 21.82
N TYR A 584 -17.38 -6.45 20.52
CA TYR A 584 -17.73 -7.75 19.93
C TYR A 584 -16.50 -8.37 19.27
N SER A 585 -16.34 -9.68 19.42
CA SER A 585 -15.33 -10.46 18.69
C SER A 585 -15.54 -10.31 17.19
N TRP A 586 -14.51 -9.90 16.46
CA TRP A 586 -14.62 -9.73 15.00
C TRP A 586 -14.98 -11.05 14.29
N GLU A 587 -14.48 -12.17 14.81
CA GLU A 587 -14.73 -13.51 14.26
C GLU A 587 -16.21 -13.91 14.37
N ASP A 588 -16.82 -13.67 15.54
CA ASP A 588 -18.21 -14.06 15.80
C ASP A 588 -19.21 -13.05 15.26
N ALA A 589 -18.79 -11.80 15.16
CA ALA A 589 -19.63 -10.72 14.69
C ALA A 589 -19.90 -10.81 13.17
N GLN A 590 -19.19 -11.64 12.40
CA GLN A 590 -19.41 -11.78 10.94
C GLN A 590 -19.61 -10.45 10.18
N PRO A 591 -18.72 -9.45 10.34
CA PRO A 591 -18.89 -8.14 9.72
C PRO A 591 -18.91 -8.27 8.18
N LEU A 592 -19.89 -7.67 7.49
CA LEU A 592 -19.93 -7.68 6.02
C LEU A 592 -20.01 -6.26 5.46
N ALA A 593 -19.04 -5.90 4.62
CA ALA A 593 -18.94 -4.61 3.95
C ALA A 593 -18.86 -4.76 2.42
N ALA A 594 -19.60 -5.72 1.85
CA ALA A 594 -19.62 -5.99 0.41
C ALA A 594 -20.93 -5.53 -0.25
N ASN A 595 -21.36 -4.29 0.02
CA ASN A 595 -22.67 -3.77 -0.38
C ASN A 595 -23.84 -4.63 0.14
N LYS A 596 -23.66 -5.17 1.35
CA LYS A 596 -24.65 -5.95 2.10
C LYS A 596 -25.06 -5.17 3.34
N ALA A 597 -26.22 -5.50 3.92
CA ALA A 597 -26.65 -4.93 5.17
C ALA A 597 -25.53 -5.10 6.23
N PRO A 598 -24.98 -4.01 6.80
CA PRO A 598 -24.16 -4.03 7.98
C PRO A 598 -25.04 -4.38 9.17
N THR A 599 -25.16 -5.66 9.41
CA THR A 599 -25.30 -6.12 10.77
C THR A 599 -24.22 -7.13 10.96
N TYR A 600 -23.17 -6.71 11.64
CA TYR A 600 -22.38 -7.69 12.34
C TYR A 600 -23.31 -8.31 13.41
N GLN A 601 -23.23 -9.62 13.58
CA GLN A 601 -24.04 -10.37 14.54
C GLN A 601 -23.69 -9.91 15.97
N ARG A 602 -24.69 -9.39 16.68
CA ARG A 602 -24.57 -8.98 18.08
C ARG A 602 -24.78 -10.13 19.07
N THR A 603 -24.95 -11.34 18.56
CA THR A 603 -25.18 -12.56 19.33
C THR A 603 -23.89 -13.35 19.59
N GLY A 604 -22.76 -12.91 19.01
CA GLY A 604 -21.45 -13.50 19.19
C GLY A 604 -20.80 -13.18 20.54
N LEU A 605 -19.57 -13.65 20.72
CA LEU A 605 -18.77 -13.34 21.90
C LEU A 605 -18.58 -11.83 22.04
N SER A 606 -18.93 -11.30 23.21
CA SER A 606 -18.82 -9.87 23.51
C SER A 606 -18.53 -9.63 24.98
N THR A 607 -18.08 -8.42 25.27
CA THR A 607 -17.86 -7.90 26.63
C THR A 607 -18.31 -6.45 26.65
N SER A 608 -18.65 -5.94 27.84
CA SER A 608 -19.12 -4.56 27.98
C SER A 608 -18.68 -3.93 29.27
N VAL A 609 -18.57 -2.61 29.26
CA VAL A 609 -18.39 -1.78 30.45
C VAL A 609 -19.42 -0.66 30.46
N MET A 610 -19.96 -0.35 31.64
CA MET A 610 -20.82 0.81 31.83
C MET A 610 -19.94 2.02 32.15
N VAL A 611 -20.12 3.09 31.38
CA VAL A 611 -19.46 4.37 31.58
C VAL A 611 -20.50 5.36 32.09
N GLU A 612 -20.20 6.00 33.20
CA GLU A 612 -21.00 7.05 33.80
C GLU A 612 -20.32 8.40 33.59
N VAL A 613 -21.09 9.38 33.13
CA VAL A 613 -20.64 10.76 32.95
C VAL A 613 -21.32 11.62 34.01
N THR A 614 -20.54 12.18 34.92
CA THR A 614 -21.02 13.05 36.00
C THR A 614 -20.47 14.46 35.86
N ARG A 615 -21.05 15.41 36.59
CA ARG A 615 -20.60 16.81 36.58
C ARG A 615 -19.28 16.99 37.30
#